data_AF-A0A209D451-F1
#
_entry.id   AF-A0A209D451-F1
#
_cell.length_a   1.000
_cell.length_b   1.000
_cell.length_c   1.000
_cell.angle_alpha   90.00
_cell.angle_beta   90.00
_cell.angle_gamma   90.00
#
_symmetry.space_group_name_H-M   'P 1'
#
loop_
_entity.id
_entity.type
_entity.pdbx_description
1 polymer ?
#
loop_
_entity_poly.entity_id
_entity_poly.type
_entity_poly.pdbx_seq_one_letter_code
_entity_poly.pdbx_strand_id
1 'polypeptide(L)'
;MRRLLLLAPLLLFAVSGCGMFRSSEGEATDSARDVARKAGERLYGQRQRTAEEVGYIASSIEGVEVLRVKGASTRDGDGIELVVRTSGTAYDQKFDPQPVTVRRCFAVRVSPKSRWREDPRDVDCPDGPRLTFAPPPEPPALPHEELRARLPRVPEGGRVDEAEVRRVVAALDLDRAIRTEVRAGAGRVGVLLSVEGNGHDPQDCLLGRVSPGATEVWVPSRVQRMRGEGGCTVENALDRMPPPH
;
A
#
# COMPACT_ATOMS: atom_id res chain seq x y z
N MET A 1 29.38 10.45 82.22
CA MET A 1 29.28 9.22 83.03
C MET A 1 28.16 8.34 82.47
N ARG A 2 28.46 7.06 82.25
CA ARG A 2 27.55 5.87 82.22
C ARG A 2 26.38 5.86 81.23
N ARG A 3 26.46 5.02 80.19
CA ARG A 3 25.92 3.63 80.05
C ARG A 3 24.42 3.64 79.67
N LEU A 4 24.07 3.32 78.42
CA LEU A 4 23.75 1.98 77.89
C LEU A 4 22.46 1.38 78.49
N LEU A 5 21.40 1.24 77.68
CA LEU A 5 20.88 -0.05 77.19
C LEU A 5 19.52 0.10 76.46
N LEU A 6 19.51 -0.41 75.21
CA LEU A 6 18.47 -1.24 74.57
C LEU A 6 17.08 -0.63 74.27
N LEU A 7 16.81 -0.43 72.97
CA LEU A 7 15.63 -0.95 72.26
C LEU A 7 15.76 -0.62 70.75
N ALA A 8 16.27 -1.59 69.98
CA ALA A 8 16.07 -1.72 68.54
C ALA A 8 14.95 -2.77 68.31
N PRO A 9 14.38 -3.00 67.11
CA PRO A 9 14.29 -2.22 65.86
C PRO A 9 12.84 -2.24 65.26
N LEU A 10 12.28 -1.12 64.78
CA LEU A 10 10.94 -1.16 64.15
C LEU A 10 10.75 -0.11 63.02
N LEU A 11 11.80 0.10 62.22
CA LEU A 11 11.78 1.00 61.06
C LEU A 11 12.32 0.33 59.80
N LEU A 12 11.95 -0.94 59.61
CA LEU A 12 12.06 -1.66 58.34
C LEU A 12 10.65 -1.80 57.75
N PHE A 13 10.51 -1.43 56.47
CA PHE A 13 9.34 -1.64 55.59
C PHE A 13 8.24 -0.56 55.50
N ALA A 14 8.60 0.72 55.40
CA ALA A 14 7.66 1.74 54.91
C ALA A 14 8.29 2.65 53.85
N VAL A 15 8.90 2.05 52.82
CA VAL A 15 8.89 2.66 51.49
C VAL A 15 8.05 1.72 50.64
N SER A 16 6.74 1.89 50.77
CA SER A 16 5.75 1.37 49.84
C SER A 16 6.15 1.82 48.44
N GLY A 17 6.83 0.93 47.72
CA GLY A 17 6.98 1.04 46.29
C GLY A 17 5.59 1.11 45.70
N CYS A 18 5.20 2.29 45.21
CA CYS A 18 4.19 2.43 44.18
C CYS A 18 4.74 1.76 42.91
N GLY A 19 4.84 0.44 42.94
CA GLY A 19 5.03 -0.39 41.76
C GLY A 19 3.76 -0.22 40.95
N MET A 20 3.87 0.55 39.88
CA MET A 20 2.84 0.78 38.88
C MET A 20 2.52 -0.56 38.21
N PHE A 21 1.70 -1.40 38.85
CA PHE A 21 1.17 -2.60 38.22
C PHE A 21 0.33 -2.13 37.04
N ARG A 22 0.82 -2.38 35.81
CA ARG A 22 0.03 -2.17 34.59
C ARG A 22 -1.21 -3.06 34.71
N SER A 23 -2.40 -2.45 34.66
CA SER A 23 -3.63 -3.24 34.63
C SER A 23 -3.71 -4.00 33.31
N SER A 24 -4.29 -5.20 33.34
CA SER A 24 -4.60 -5.98 32.14
C SER A 24 -5.44 -5.17 31.14
N GLU A 25 -6.33 -4.29 31.63
CA GLU A 25 -7.09 -3.36 30.79
C GLU A 25 -6.20 -2.31 30.09
N GLY A 26 -5.18 -1.79 30.78
CA GLY A 26 -4.20 -0.86 30.21
C GLY A 26 -3.35 -1.54 29.14
N GLU A 27 -2.86 -2.75 29.41
CA GLU A 27 -2.10 -3.55 28.43
C GLU A 27 -2.95 -3.95 27.22
N ALA A 28 -4.22 -4.31 27.43
CA ALA A 28 -5.16 -4.56 26.34
C ALA A 28 -5.42 -3.29 25.52
N THR A 29 -5.45 -2.11 26.16
CA THR A 29 -5.58 -0.82 25.47
C THR A 29 -4.34 -0.49 24.62
N ASP A 30 -3.14 -0.75 25.14
CA ASP A 30 -1.89 -0.59 24.40
C ASP A 30 -1.82 -1.56 23.21
N SER A 31 -2.29 -2.79 23.39
CA SER A 31 -2.45 -3.78 22.31
C SER A 31 -3.40 -3.26 21.22
N ALA A 32 -4.56 -2.70 21.60
CA ALA A 32 -5.51 -2.10 20.67
C ALA A 32 -4.88 -0.91 19.91
N ARG A 33 -4.10 -0.07 20.62
CA ARG A 33 -3.38 1.07 20.02
C ARG A 33 -2.33 0.60 19.02
N ASP A 34 -1.64 -0.50 19.28
CA ASP A 34 -0.65 -1.05 18.34
C ASP A 34 -1.28 -1.47 17.01
N VAL A 35 -2.49 -2.03 17.02
CA VAL A 35 -3.26 -2.31 15.80
C VAL A 35 -3.55 -1.01 15.04
N ALA A 36 -3.98 0.05 15.73
CA ALA A 36 -4.22 1.35 15.10
C ALA A 36 -2.91 1.99 14.56
N ARG A 37 -1.78 1.79 15.26
CA ARG A 37 -0.46 2.26 14.81
C ARG A 37 -0.02 1.56 13.53
N LYS A 38 -0.19 0.23 13.47
CA LYS A 38 0.06 -0.57 12.26
C LYS A 38 -0.79 -0.12 11.07
N ALA A 39 -2.02 0.32 11.31
CA ALA A 39 -2.83 0.94 10.27
C ALA A 39 -2.19 2.23 9.75
N GLY A 40 -1.73 3.12 10.64
CA GLY A 40 -0.97 4.32 10.27
C GLY A 40 0.31 4.00 9.49
N GLU A 41 1.08 3.00 9.92
CA GLU A 41 2.27 2.51 9.21
C GLU A 41 1.95 2.01 7.80
N ARG A 42 0.88 1.22 7.64
CA ARG A 42 0.48 0.70 6.32
C ARG A 42 0.05 1.81 5.35
N LEU A 43 -0.52 2.87 5.90
CA LEU A 43 -1.00 4.04 5.16
C LEU A 43 0.10 5.09 4.95
N TYR A 44 1.22 5.00 5.67
CA TYR A 44 2.33 5.93 5.55
C TYR A 44 2.89 5.96 4.12
N GLY A 45 3.23 7.16 3.64
CA GLY A 45 3.85 7.34 2.34
C GLY A 45 3.65 8.74 1.75
N GLN A 46 4.33 8.99 0.64
CA GLN A 46 4.31 10.28 -0.06
C GLN A 46 3.25 10.36 -1.17
N ARG A 47 2.56 9.24 -1.46
CA ARG A 47 1.49 9.18 -2.47
C ARG A 47 0.30 10.00 -2.00
N GLN A 48 -0.20 10.85 -2.89
CA GLN A 48 -1.51 11.48 -2.70
C GLN A 48 -2.58 10.41 -2.80
N ARG A 49 -3.43 10.31 -1.78
CA ARG A 49 -4.57 9.39 -1.75
C ARG A 49 -5.84 10.15 -1.38
N THR A 50 -6.98 9.70 -1.88
CA THR A 50 -8.29 10.23 -1.48
C THR A 50 -8.73 9.63 -0.14
N ALA A 51 -9.72 10.26 0.49
CA ALA A 51 -10.39 9.73 1.68
C ALA A 51 -10.95 8.31 1.48
N GLU A 52 -11.57 8.07 0.32
CA GLU A 52 -12.14 6.77 -0.07
C GLU A 52 -11.05 5.69 -0.13
N GLU A 53 -9.93 5.96 -0.81
CA GLU A 53 -8.81 5.02 -0.93
C GLU A 53 -8.18 4.71 0.44
N VAL A 54 -7.97 5.74 1.27
CA VAL A 54 -7.40 5.58 2.61
C VAL A 54 -8.35 4.77 3.50
N GLY A 55 -9.64 5.06 3.44
CA GLY A 55 -10.68 4.32 4.15
C GLY A 55 -10.75 2.86 3.72
N TYR A 56 -10.75 2.59 2.40
CA TYR A 56 -10.71 1.24 1.86
C TYR A 56 -9.50 0.46 2.37
N ILE A 57 -8.29 1.01 2.21
CA ILE A 57 -7.06 0.36 2.66
C ILE A 57 -7.11 0.10 4.17
N ALA A 58 -7.50 1.09 4.98
CA ALA A 58 -7.61 0.93 6.42
C ALA A 58 -8.62 -0.16 6.82
N SER A 59 -9.79 -0.19 6.17
CA SER A 59 -10.83 -1.19 6.43
C SER A 59 -10.45 -2.62 6.03
N SER A 60 -9.44 -2.76 5.16
CA SER A 60 -8.90 -4.06 4.75
C SER A 60 -7.87 -4.62 5.74
N ILE A 61 -7.47 -3.84 6.75
CA ILE A 61 -6.53 -4.27 7.80
C ILE A 61 -7.29 -5.06 8.86
N GLU A 62 -6.81 -6.27 9.14
CA GLU A 62 -7.39 -7.14 10.16
C GLU A 62 -7.43 -6.42 11.53
N GLY A 63 -8.58 -6.48 12.20
CA GLY A 63 -8.80 -5.87 13.51
C GLY A 63 -9.08 -4.36 13.49
N VAL A 64 -9.23 -3.74 12.31
CA VAL A 64 -9.52 -2.31 12.15
C VAL A 64 -10.95 -2.09 11.65
N GLU A 65 -11.75 -1.35 12.42
CA GLU A 65 -13.05 -0.83 11.97
C GLU A 65 -12.97 0.68 11.79
N VAL A 66 -13.12 1.19 10.57
CA VAL A 66 -13.16 2.63 10.32
C VAL A 66 -14.54 3.18 10.69
N LEU A 67 -14.59 4.17 11.58
CA LEU A 67 -15.85 4.78 12.04
C LEU A 67 -16.09 6.18 11.47
N ARG A 68 -15.02 6.91 11.15
CA ARG A 68 -15.10 8.25 10.58
C ARG A 68 -13.87 8.53 9.73
N VAL A 69 -14.07 9.24 8.61
CA VAL A 69 -12.99 9.80 7.77
C VAL A 69 -13.22 11.30 7.63
N LYS A 70 -12.18 12.10 7.86
CA LYS A 70 -12.21 13.56 7.70
C LYS A 70 -11.03 14.01 6.83
N GLY A 71 -11.28 14.98 5.95
CA GLY A 71 -10.32 15.45 4.95
C GLY A 71 -10.59 14.81 3.58
N ALA A 72 -10.19 15.46 2.50
CA ALA A 72 -10.44 15.00 1.13
C ALA A 72 -9.25 14.24 0.52
N SER A 73 -8.03 14.70 0.80
CA SER A 73 -6.79 14.14 0.26
C SER A 73 -5.66 14.17 1.30
N THR A 74 -4.74 13.20 1.22
CA THR A 74 -3.58 13.14 2.14
C THR A 74 -2.67 14.37 2.05
N ARG A 75 -2.70 15.11 0.92
CA ARG A 75 -1.87 16.31 0.72
C ARG A 75 -2.53 17.62 1.15
N ASP A 76 -3.82 17.59 1.47
CA ASP A 76 -4.59 18.80 1.73
C ASP A 76 -4.50 19.18 3.21
N GLY A 77 -4.02 20.38 3.53
CA GLY A 77 -3.94 20.86 4.91
C GLY A 77 -3.16 19.91 5.84
N ASP A 78 -3.88 19.31 6.80
CA ASP A 78 -3.38 18.34 7.78
C ASP A 78 -3.45 16.87 7.29
N GLY A 79 -3.93 16.65 6.06
CA GLY A 79 -4.17 15.34 5.46
C GLY A 79 -5.52 14.74 5.82
N ILE A 80 -5.58 13.42 5.91
CA ILE A 80 -6.79 12.67 6.24
C ILE A 80 -6.69 12.17 7.68
N GLU A 81 -7.74 12.41 8.49
CA GLU A 81 -7.88 11.83 9.82
C GLU A 81 -8.91 10.70 9.78
N LEU A 82 -8.49 9.52 10.22
CA LEU A 82 -9.33 8.35 10.44
C LEU A 82 -9.62 8.21 11.93
N VAL A 83 -10.88 7.99 12.30
CA VAL A 83 -11.22 7.43 13.60
C VAL A 83 -11.46 5.95 13.41
N VAL A 84 -10.59 5.12 14.00
CA VAL A 84 -10.67 3.66 13.92
C VAL A 84 -11.00 3.06 15.27
N ARG A 85 -11.82 2.02 15.29
CA ARG A 85 -12.06 1.17 16.45
C ARG A 85 -11.27 -0.11 16.27
N THR A 86 -10.43 -0.41 17.25
CA THR A 86 -9.63 -1.63 17.29
C THR A 86 -9.91 -2.39 18.58
N SER A 87 -9.58 -3.68 18.57
CA SER A 87 -9.65 -4.53 19.76
C SER A 87 -8.24 -4.92 20.17
N GLY A 88 -8.01 -5.02 21.46
CA GLY A 88 -6.76 -5.51 22.02
C GLY A 88 -7.05 -6.43 23.18
N THR A 89 -6.16 -7.40 23.37
CA THR A 89 -6.32 -8.45 24.37
C THR A 89 -5.05 -8.52 25.21
N ALA A 90 -5.21 -8.63 26.51
CA ALA A 90 -4.13 -8.91 27.45
C ALA A 90 -4.60 -9.93 28.49
N TYR A 91 -3.66 -10.54 29.20
CA TYR A 91 -3.93 -11.56 30.19
C TYR A 91 -3.71 -10.98 31.59
N ASP A 92 -4.59 -11.33 32.54
CA ASP A 92 -4.30 -11.05 33.95
C ASP A 92 -3.13 -11.94 34.41
N GLN A 93 -2.11 -11.34 35.00
CA GLN A 93 -0.90 -12.04 35.43
C GLN A 93 -1.10 -12.78 36.78
N LYS A 94 -2.30 -12.77 37.35
CA LYS A 94 -2.62 -13.47 38.61
C LYS A 94 -3.64 -14.59 38.39
N PHE A 95 -3.17 -15.82 38.56
CA PHE A 95 -3.89 -17.12 38.66
C PHE A 95 -5.17 -17.29 37.81
N ASP A 96 -5.05 -18.15 36.80
CA ASP A 96 -6.04 -18.51 35.77
C ASP A 96 -6.41 -17.35 34.82
N PRO A 97 -5.58 -17.11 33.78
CA PRO A 97 -5.59 -15.88 33.01
C PRO A 97 -6.76 -15.84 32.02
N GLN A 98 -7.93 -15.37 32.48
CA GLN A 98 -8.97 -14.99 31.54
C GLN A 98 -8.49 -13.78 30.72
N PRO A 99 -8.54 -13.85 29.37
CA PRO A 99 -8.13 -12.73 28.54
C PRO A 99 -9.09 -11.55 28.72
N VAL A 100 -8.54 -10.39 29.07
CA VAL A 100 -9.27 -9.12 29.05
C VAL A 100 -9.18 -8.57 27.64
N THR A 101 -10.33 -8.46 26.97
CA THR A 101 -10.43 -7.83 25.65
C THR A 101 -11.09 -6.47 25.78
N VAL A 102 -10.43 -5.43 25.28
CA VAL A 102 -10.98 -4.07 25.21
C VAL A 102 -11.22 -3.68 23.77
N ARG A 103 -12.21 -2.81 23.56
CA ARG A 103 -12.44 -2.09 22.31
C ARG A 103 -12.26 -0.61 22.57
N ARG A 104 -11.40 0.03 21.79
CA ARG A 104 -11.03 1.45 21.95
C ARG A 104 -10.96 2.12 20.59
N CYS A 105 -11.13 3.44 20.59
CA CYS A 105 -11.07 4.24 19.38
C CYS A 105 -9.85 5.15 19.38
N PHE A 106 -9.24 5.26 18.21
CA PHE A 106 -8.02 6.01 18.01
C PHE A 106 -8.13 6.89 16.76
N ALA A 107 -7.60 8.11 16.84
CA ALA A 107 -7.41 8.97 15.69
C ALA A 107 -6.05 8.70 15.05
N VAL A 108 -6.07 8.31 13.77
CA VAL A 108 -4.89 8.05 12.93
C VAL A 108 -4.85 9.11 11.83
N ARG A 109 -3.77 9.89 11.79
CA ARG A 109 -3.55 10.91 10.75
C ARG A 109 -2.69 10.35 9.62
N VAL A 110 -3.15 10.56 8.39
CA VAL A 110 -2.46 10.16 7.15
C VAL A 110 -2.16 11.40 6.34
N SER A 111 -0.90 11.81 6.37
CA SER A 111 -0.36 12.94 5.60
C SER A 111 1.08 12.64 5.20
N PRO A 112 1.60 13.20 4.08
CA PRO A 112 3.03 13.18 3.79
C PRO A 112 3.91 13.79 4.89
N LYS A 113 3.32 14.62 5.76
CA LYS A 113 3.97 15.26 6.92
C LYS A 113 3.91 14.41 8.19
N SER A 114 3.08 13.36 8.22
CA SER A 114 2.98 12.44 9.36
C SER A 114 4.31 11.72 9.57
N ARG A 115 4.59 11.33 10.81
CA ARG A 115 5.80 10.56 11.12
C ARG A 115 5.53 9.07 10.97
N TRP A 116 6.54 8.31 10.54
CA TRP A 116 6.50 6.86 10.67
C TRP A 116 6.34 6.50 12.16
N ARG A 117 5.48 5.52 12.46
CA ARG A 117 5.15 5.11 13.85
C ARG A 117 4.60 6.25 14.73
N GLU A 118 3.93 7.22 14.13
CA GLU A 118 3.21 8.23 14.91
C GLU A 118 2.16 7.56 15.80
N ASP A 119 2.18 7.90 17.09
CA ASP A 119 1.27 7.28 18.05
C ASP A 119 -0.17 7.75 17.81
N PRO A 120 -1.13 6.83 17.61
CA PRO A 120 -2.54 7.17 17.49
C PRO A 120 -3.05 7.83 18.77
N ARG A 121 -3.83 8.91 18.62
CA ARG A 121 -4.44 9.63 19.77
C ARG A 121 -5.69 8.91 20.23
N ASP A 122 -5.89 8.80 21.54
CA ASP A 122 -7.17 8.32 22.09
C ASP A 122 -8.29 9.29 21.76
N VAL A 123 -9.43 8.75 21.33
CA VAL A 123 -10.64 9.51 21.07
C VAL A 123 -11.87 8.71 21.49
N ASP A 124 -12.95 9.41 21.79
CA ASP A 124 -14.24 8.75 22.01
C ASP A 124 -14.68 8.04 20.73
N CYS A 125 -15.28 6.87 20.88
CA CYS A 125 -15.83 6.13 19.77
C CYS A 125 -17.06 6.87 19.22
N PRO A 126 -17.04 7.30 17.94
CA PRO A 126 -18.23 7.85 17.32
C PRO A 126 -19.40 6.88 17.37
N ASP A 127 -20.61 7.41 17.57
CA ASP A 127 -21.84 6.64 17.40
C ASP A 127 -22.00 6.22 15.94
N GLY A 128 -22.50 5.00 15.74
CA GLY A 128 -22.83 4.46 14.41
C GLY A 128 -22.07 3.19 14.02
N PRO A 129 -22.47 2.58 12.89
CA PRO A 129 -21.79 1.41 12.35
C PRO A 129 -20.41 1.76 11.78
N ARG A 130 -19.60 0.74 11.53
CA ARG A 130 -18.38 0.90 10.73
C ARG A 130 -18.74 1.38 9.31
N LEU A 131 -17.87 2.22 8.75
CA LEU A 131 -17.93 2.62 7.35
C LEU A 131 -17.54 1.46 6.45
N THR A 132 -18.11 1.46 5.24
CA THR A 132 -17.81 0.51 4.17
C THR A 132 -17.35 1.30 2.95
N PHE A 133 -16.31 0.81 2.28
CA PHE A 133 -15.72 1.45 1.11
C PHE A 133 -15.80 0.51 -0.07
N ALA A 134 -16.09 1.05 -1.25
CA ALA A 134 -16.05 0.26 -2.47
C ALA A 134 -14.60 -0.15 -2.77
N PRO A 135 -14.36 -1.37 -3.29
CA PRO A 135 -13.05 -1.70 -3.82
C PRO A 135 -12.67 -0.74 -4.96
N PRO A 136 -11.37 -0.46 -5.15
CA PRO A 136 -10.92 0.32 -6.29
C PRO A 136 -11.34 -0.38 -7.59
N PRO A 137 -11.65 0.38 -8.65
CA PRO A 137 -12.01 -0.21 -9.94
C PRO A 137 -10.86 -1.07 -10.44
N GLU A 138 -11.19 -2.21 -11.03
CA GLU A 138 -10.20 -3.08 -11.66
C GLU A 138 -9.55 -2.35 -12.84
N PRO A 139 -8.21 -2.46 -13.02
CA PRO A 139 -7.54 -1.86 -14.16
C PRO A 139 -8.00 -2.53 -15.47
N PRO A 140 -8.05 -1.78 -16.59
CA PRO A 140 -8.44 -2.35 -17.88
C PRO A 140 -7.43 -3.42 -18.32
N ALA A 141 -7.94 -4.51 -18.90
CA ALA A 141 -7.10 -5.59 -19.40
C ALA A 141 -6.33 -5.17 -20.66
N LEU A 142 -5.05 -5.52 -20.73
CA LEU A 142 -4.23 -5.28 -21.92
C LEU A 142 -4.48 -6.36 -22.99
N PRO A 143 -4.72 -6.00 -24.26
CA PRO A 143 -5.19 -6.94 -25.28
C PRO A 143 -4.03 -7.70 -25.95
N HIS A 144 -3.45 -8.65 -25.24
CA HIS A 144 -2.29 -9.43 -25.71
C HIS A 144 -2.51 -10.12 -27.06
N GLU A 145 -3.56 -10.95 -27.17
CA GLU A 145 -3.82 -11.71 -28.39
C GLU A 145 -4.25 -10.83 -29.56
N GLU A 146 -5.03 -9.79 -29.30
CA GLU A 146 -5.47 -8.88 -30.35
C GLU A 146 -4.32 -8.05 -30.91
N LEU A 147 -3.45 -7.52 -30.04
CA LEU A 147 -2.24 -6.83 -30.49
C LEU A 147 -1.36 -7.76 -31.33
N ARG A 148 -1.14 -9.01 -30.87
CA ARG A 148 -0.35 -10.00 -31.60
C ARG A 148 -0.94 -10.36 -32.96
N ALA A 149 -2.26 -10.44 -33.06
CA ALA A 149 -2.97 -10.77 -34.28
C ALA A 149 -2.95 -9.63 -35.30
N ARG A 150 -3.08 -8.38 -34.84
CA ARG A 150 -3.20 -7.22 -35.73
C ARG A 150 -1.87 -6.58 -36.14
N LEU A 151 -0.79 -6.74 -35.36
CA LEU A 151 0.50 -6.17 -35.73
C LEU A 151 0.99 -6.71 -37.09
N PRO A 152 1.50 -5.84 -37.98
CA PRO A 152 1.95 -6.24 -39.31
C PRO A 152 3.02 -7.34 -39.27
N ARG A 153 2.95 -8.28 -40.21
CA ARG A 153 3.98 -9.30 -40.43
C ARG A 153 4.83 -8.87 -41.62
N VAL A 154 6.07 -8.49 -41.34
CA VAL A 154 7.01 -8.03 -42.38
C VAL A 154 7.94 -9.19 -42.72
N PRO A 155 8.04 -9.62 -43.99
CA PRO A 155 8.97 -10.69 -44.38
C PRO A 155 10.43 -10.26 -44.21
N GLU A 156 11.35 -11.24 -44.19
CA GLU A 156 12.79 -10.95 -44.20
C GLU A 156 13.16 -10.06 -45.40
N GLY A 157 14.03 -9.08 -45.18
CA GLY A 157 14.41 -8.07 -46.18
C GLY A 157 13.35 -6.99 -46.45
N GLY A 158 12.17 -7.08 -45.85
CA GLY A 158 11.14 -6.05 -45.91
C GLY A 158 11.48 -4.81 -45.07
N ARG A 159 10.66 -3.76 -45.23
CA ARG A 159 10.75 -2.53 -44.42
C ARG A 159 9.51 -2.41 -43.55
N VAL A 160 9.73 -2.12 -42.26
CA VAL A 160 8.64 -1.87 -41.31
C VAL A 160 8.13 -0.44 -41.47
N ASP A 161 6.81 -0.26 -41.59
CA ASP A 161 6.14 1.06 -41.62
C ASP A 161 5.62 1.43 -40.22
N GLU A 162 6.21 2.45 -39.60
CA GLU A 162 5.75 2.98 -38.31
C GLU A 162 4.32 3.53 -38.40
N ALA A 163 3.94 4.16 -39.51
CA ALA A 163 2.62 4.75 -39.67
C ALA A 163 1.54 3.66 -39.73
N GLU A 164 1.84 2.52 -40.36
CA GLU A 164 0.98 1.33 -40.34
C GLU A 164 0.81 0.79 -38.93
N VAL A 165 1.90 0.62 -38.18
CA VAL A 165 1.83 0.14 -36.78
C VAL A 165 1.01 1.10 -35.91
N ARG A 166 1.18 2.42 -36.06
CA ARG A 166 0.38 3.42 -35.34
C ARG A 166 -1.11 3.32 -35.68
N ARG A 167 -1.47 3.14 -36.97
CA ARG A 167 -2.86 2.96 -37.39
C ARG A 167 -3.47 1.69 -36.79
N VAL A 168 -2.72 0.59 -36.78
CA VAL A 168 -3.15 -0.68 -36.17
C VAL A 168 -3.43 -0.51 -34.69
N VAL A 169 -2.49 0.09 -33.94
CA VAL A 169 -2.65 0.31 -32.49
C VAL A 169 -3.83 1.22 -32.20
N ALA A 170 -4.03 2.28 -32.99
CA ALA A 170 -5.19 3.16 -32.84
C ALA A 170 -6.53 2.46 -33.12
N ALA A 171 -6.54 1.46 -34.01
CA ALA A 171 -7.74 0.70 -34.36
C ALA A 171 -8.11 -0.41 -33.35
N LEU A 172 -7.37 -0.55 -32.25
CA LEU A 172 -7.68 -1.47 -31.15
C LEU A 172 -8.74 -0.92 -30.18
N ASP A 173 -9.15 0.35 -30.32
CA ASP A 173 -10.17 1.00 -29.47
C ASP A 173 -9.94 0.79 -27.96
N LEU A 174 -8.72 1.08 -27.53
CA LEU A 174 -8.26 0.83 -26.16
C LEU A 174 -8.95 1.75 -25.14
N ASP A 175 -9.09 1.26 -23.92
CA ASP A 175 -9.52 2.08 -22.79
C ASP A 175 -8.61 3.32 -22.63
N ARG A 176 -9.20 4.46 -22.28
CA ARG A 176 -8.48 5.75 -22.15
C ARG A 176 -7.39 5.72 -21.08
N ALA A 177 -7.47 4.85 -20.10
CA ALA A 177 -6.45 4.66 -19.08
C ALA A 177 -5.23 3.87 -19.60
N ILE A 178 -5.33 3.23 -20.77
CA ILE A 178 -4.19 2.56 -21.40
C ILE A 178 -3.36 3.59 -22.18
N ARG A 179 -2.17 3.89 -21.67
CA ARG A 179 -1.17 4.69 -22.37
C ARG A 179 -0.54 3.85 -23.48
N THR A 180 -0.50 4.43 -24.68
CA THR A 180 0.12 3.83 -25.86
C THR A 180 1.34 4.61 -26.30
N GLU A 181 2.43 3.91 -26.61
CA GLU A 181 3.59 4.49 -27.29
C GLU A 181 4.00 3.62 -28.46
N VAL A 182 4.40 4.26 -29.56
CA VAL A 182 4.96 3.61 -30.74
C VAL A 182 6.22 4.38 -31.13
N ARG A 183 7.30 3.67 -31.42
CA ARG A 183 8.57 4.29 -31.83
C ARG A 183 9.30 3.39 -32.82
N ALA A 184 9.80 3.96 -33.91
CA ALA A 184 10.77 3.28 -34.77
C ALA A 184 12.21 3.45 -34.26
N GLY A 185 13.03 2.43 -34.48
CA GLY A 185 14.47 2.47 -34.24
C GLY A 185 15.15 1.29 -34.90
N ALA A 186 16.34 1.48 -35.49
CA ALA A 186 17.16 0.41 -36.08
C ALA A 186 16.39 -0.58 -36.99
N GLY A 187 15.53 -0.07 -37.88
CA GLY A 187 14.78 -0.88 -38.87
C GLY A 187 13.58 -1.66 -38.33
N ARG A 188 13.19 -1.41 -37.08
CA ARG A 188 12.07 -2.06 -36.37
C ARG A 188 11.19 -1.01 -35.70
N VAL A 189 10.00 -1.42 -35.28
CA VAL A 189 9.04 -0.57 -34.56
C VAL A 189 8.66 -1.26 -33.25
N GLY A 190 8.84 -0.54 -32.15
CA GLY A 190 8.40 -0.94 -30.81
C GLY A 190 7.03 -0.34 -30.49
N VAL A 191 6.23 -1.09 -29.76
CA VAL A 191 4.92 -0.73 -29.23
C VAL A 191 4.91 -0.99 -27.73
N LEU A 192 4.41 -0.04 -26.95
CA LEU A 192 4.13 -0.16 -25.52
C LEU A 192 2.66 0.16 -25.30
N LEU A 193 1.93 -0.77 -24.68
CA LEU A 193 0.65 -0.50 -24.03
C LEU A 193 0.87 -0.62 -22.53
N SER A 194 0.41 0.35 -21.73
CA SER A 194 0.62 0.34 -20.29
C SER A 194 -0.54 0.98 -19.54
N VAL A 195 -0.87 0.41 -18.38
CA VAL A 195 -1.78 1.01 -17.41
C VAL A 195 -0.94 1.64 -16.31
N GLU A 196 -1.31 2.82 -15.83
CA GLU A 196 -0.60 3.43 -14.71
C GLU A 196 -0.78 2.57 -13.44
N GLY A 197 0.33 2.08 -12.90
CA GLY A 197 0.32 1.29 -11.67
C GLY A 197 0.21 2.16 -10.42
N ASN A 198 -0.01 1.55 -9.27
CA ASN A 198 -0.08 2.25 -7.97
C ASN A 198 1.30 2.66 -7.40
N GLY A 199 2.37 2.50 -8.19
CA GLY A 199 3.75 2.82 -7.87
C GLY A 199 4.45 1.86 -6.90
N HIS A 200 3.80 0.78 -6.47
CA HIS A 200 4.33 -0.22 -5.55
C HIS A 200 4.26 -1.63 -6.15
N ASP A 201 3.16 -1.94 -6.80
CA ASP A 201 2.95 -3.20 -7.50
C ASP A 201 3.57 -3.16 -8.91
N PRO A 202 3.87 -4.33 -9.49
CA PRO A 202 4.27 -4.44 -10.88
C PRO A 202 3.25 -3.73 -11.78
N GLN A 203 3.73 -2.82 -12.62
CA GLN A 203 2.89 -2.13 -13.59
C GLN A 203 2.37 -3.10 -14.64
N ASP A 204 1.12 -3.00 -15.05
CA ASP A 204 0.62 -3.77 -16.19
C ASP A 204 1.06 -3.11 -17.49
N CYS A 205 1.87 -3.84 -18.25
CA CYS A 205 2.34 -3.39 -19.56
C CYS A 205 2.52 -4.57 -20.52
N LEU A 206 2.35 -4.26 -21.80
CA LEU A 206 2.42 -5.17 -22.92
C LEU A 206 3.32 -4.54 -23.98
N LEU A 207 4.34 -5.29 -24.40
CA LEU A 207 5.29 -4.84 -25.41
C LEU A 207 5.05 -5.58 -26.73
N GLY A 208 5.18 -4.86 -27.82
CA GLY A 208 5.18 -5.39 -29.17
C GLY A 208 6.41 -4.93 -29.95
N ARG A 209 6.95 -5.80 -30.80
CA ARG A 209 8.02 -5.46 -31.72
C ARG A 209 7.70 -5.98 -33.10
N VAL A 210 7.77 -5.11 -34.10
CA VAL A 210 7.68 -5.46 -35.51
C VAL A 210 9.05 -5.26 -36.13
N SER A 211 9.64 -6.35 -36.62
CA SER A 211 10.91 -6.40 -37.33
C SER A 211 10.73 -7.19 -38.64
N PRO A 212 11.61 -7.01 -39.64
CA PRO A 212 11.66 -7.92 -40.78
C PRO A 212 11.91 -9.36 -40.29
N GLY A 213 11.08 -10.30 -40.74
CA GLY A 213 11.12 -11.72 -40.37
C GLY A 213 10.49 -12.08 -39.02
N ALA A 214 10.24 -11.11 -38.13
CA ALA A 214 9.75 -11.40 -36.78
C ALA A 214 8.79 -10.33 -36.24
N THR A 215 7.67 -10.77 -35.68
CA THR A 215 6.76 -9.91 -34.93
C THR A 215 6.39 -10.59 -33.62
N GLU A 216 6.74 -9.93 -32.53
CA GLU A 216 6.68 -10.49 -31.18
C GLU A 216 5.83 -9.59 -30.29
N VAL A 217 5.07 -10.21 -29.40
CA VAL A 217 4.31 -9.54 -28.34
C VAL A 217 4.52 -10.31 -27.06
N TRP A 218 4.89 -9.60 -25.99
CA TRP A 218 5.18 -10.20 -24.69
C TRP A 218 4.89 -9.25 -23.53
N VAL A 219 4.68 -9.86 -22.36
CA VAL A 219 4.62 -9.15 -21.08
C VAL A 219 5.99 -9.29 -20.39
N PRO A 220 6.63 -8.20 -19.94
CA PRO A 220 7.87 -8.29 -19.19
C PRO A 220 7.68 -9.08 -17.88
N SER A 221 8.78 -9.59 -17.32
CA SER A 221 8.72 -10.34 -16.06
C SER A 221 8.20 -9.46 -14.92
N ARG A 222 7.68 -10.08 -13.85
CA ARG A 222 7.18 -9.35 -12.67
C ARG A 222 8.20 -8.32 -12.14
N VAL A 223 9.47 -8.71 -12.06
CA VAL A 223 10.57 -7.85 -11.60
C VAL A 223 10.76 -6.67 -12.53
N GLN A 224 10.84 -6.89 -13.84
CA GLN A 224 11.03 -5.81 -14.83
C GLN A 224 9.87 -4.81 -14.87
N ARG A 225 8.67 -5.24 -14.46
CA ARG A 225 7.48 -4.37 -14.37
C ARG A 225 7.44 -3.54 -13.09
N MET A 226 8.36 -3.74 -12.15
CA MET A 226 8.48 -2.88 -10.99
C MET A 226 8.93 -1.47 -11.40
N ARG A 227 8.48 -0.48 -10.64
CA ARG A 227 8.82 0.92 -10.90
C ARG A 227 10.34 1.12 -10.82
N GLY A 228 10.92 1.65 -11.89
CA GLY A 228 12.36 1.92 -11.99
C GLY A 228 13.18 0.85 -12.72
N GLU A 229 12.60 -0.33 -12.97
CA GLU A 229 13.31 -1.46 -13.59
C GLU A 229 13.32 -1.42 -15.13
N GLY A 230 12.71 -0.41 -15.75
CA GLY A 230 12.77 -0.16 -17.20
C GLY A 230 11.98 -1.13 -18.09
N GLY A 231 11.33 -2.15 -17.53
CA GLY A 231 10.61 -3.15 -18.31
C GLY A 231 9.38 -2.64 -19.06
N CYS A 232 8.68 -1.65 -18.51
CA CYS A 232 7.51 -1.05 -19.15
C CYS A 232 7.87 0.22 -19.94
N THR A 233 8.76 0.08 -20.93
CA THR A 233 9.24 1.19 -21.77
C THR A 233 9.20 0.81 -23.26
N VAL A 234 9.05 1.80 -24.14
CA VAL A 234 9.08 1.56 -25.60
C VAL A 234 10.50 1.19 -26.07
N GLU A 235 11.52 1.62 -25.32
CA GLU A 235 12.91 1.24 -25.49
C GLU A 235 13.09 -0.27 -25.28
N ASN A 236 12.48 -0.86 -24.24
CA ASN A 236 12.47 -2.31 -24.04
C ASN A 236 11.71 -3.05 -25.15
N ALA A 237 10.71 -2.41 -25.79
CA ALA A 237 10.04 -2.97 -26.95
C ALA A 237 10.96 -3.03 -28.18
N LEU A 238 11.83 -2.03 -28.35
CA LEU A 238 12.83 -2.01 -29.42
C LEU A 238 13.96 -3.00 -29.13
N ASP A 239 14.59 -2.85 -27.97
CA ASP A 239 15.75 -3.59 -27.50
C ASP A 239 15.41 -4.33 -26.20
N ARG A 240 14.95 -5.57 -26.37
CA ARG A 240 14.47 -6.40 -25.26
C ARG A 240 15.57 -6.61 -24.22
N MET A 241 15.25 -6.23 -22.98
CA MET A 241 16.08 -6.48 -21.81
C MET A 241 16.27 -7.98 -21.60
N PRO A 242 17.49 -8.39 -21.16
CA PRO A 242 17.72 -9.78 -20.78
C PRO A 242 16.81 -10.17 -19.60
N PRO A 243 16.44 -11.46 -19.48
CA PRO A 243 15.70 -11.95 -18.32
C PRO A 243 16.43 -11.62 -17.01
N PRO A 244 15.71 -11.32 -15.91
CA PRO A 244 16.34 -11.16 -14.61
C PRO A 244 17.02 -12.47 -14.18
N HIS A 245 18.18 -12.35 -13.52
CA HIS A 245 18.96 -13.46 -12.95
C HIS A 245 18.44 -13.86 -11.57
#